data_AF-A0A923B5R5-F1
#
_entry.id   AF-A0A923B5R5-F1
#
_cell.length_a   1.000
_cell.length_b   1.000
_cell.length_c   1.000
_cell.angle_alpha   90.00
_cell.angle_beta   90.00
_cell.angle_gamma   90.00
#
_symmetry.space_group_name_H-M   'P 1'
#
loop_
_entity.id
_entity.type
_entity.pdbx_description
1 polymer ?
#
loop_
_entity_poly.entity_id
_entity_poly.type
_entity_poly.pdbx_seq_one_letter_code
_entity_poly.pdbx_strand_id
1 'polypeptide(L)'
;AVTTQFVSPATGIMQVAAMEKVHWSLAAALMLQLMGVGVSLASLVLLGKWLGLRRMLAVSLSVVVVSLAIGYASNAAIPLIPTDDDETHAIDNLSQPFGSYASIPSPWQIWVAATTYTSDANGWSLVLVLTGIGIGTLLRWRGIQVIEGVRPPVVDAVDKAASQVPGSFWNQPLSPRWLGGFAGAGLLAGLVVVIHVYYPPVEDIFGDISGLRAEALSAINQGQLDVAATRLDAWDRQLDKLEPSTILRGRSVPPHARETRERLSVRLREVEAAIGQKSPEEVKGLAKDLFSLNGDCRRAFLESDKLASSP
;
A
#
# COMPACT_ATOMS: atom_id res chain seq x y z
N ALA A 1 -5.72 12.04 18.47
CA ALA A 1 -5.07 12.20 17.17
C ALA A 1 -3.68 11.58 17.26
N VAL A 2 -3.42 10.55 16.47
CA VAL A 2 -2.08 9.98 16.34
C VAL A 2 -1.35 10.91 15.40
N THR A 3 -0.40 11.69 15.93
CA THR A 3 0.60 12.37 15.09
C THR A 3 1.17 11.35 14.11
N THR A 4 1.51 11.76 12.90
CA THR A 4 2.16 10.92 11.87
C THR A 4 3.58 10.49 12.27
N GLN A 5 3.76 10.01 13.50
CA GLN A 5 4.73 8.97 13.75
C GLN A 5 4.16 7.70 13.16
N PHE A 6 4.94 7.02 12.34
CA PHE A 6 4.62 5.67 11.90
C PHE A 6 4.59 4.76 13.13
N VAL A 7 3.41 4.67 13.75
CA VAL A 7 3.23 3.87 14.97
C VAL A 7 3.33 2.39 14.60
N SER A 8 2.86 2.02 13.40
CA SER A 8 3.02 0.68 12.85
C SER A 8 2.80 0.63 11.32
N PRO A 9 3.30 -0.40 10.63
CA PRO A 9 2.96 -0.69 9.23
C PRO A 9 1.45 -0.80 8.99
N ALA A 10 0.69 -1.35 9.94
CA ALA A 10 -0.76 -1.50 9.85
C ALA A 10 -1.47 -0.13 9.81
N THR A 11 -1.02 0.82 10.64
CA THR A 11 -1.54 2.20 10.63
C THR A 11 -1.25 2.90 9.30
N GLY A 12 -0.07 2.65 8.73
CA GLY A 12 0.29 3.18 7.42
C GLY A 12 -0.60 2.68 6.29
N ILE A 13 -0.88 1.37 6.25
CA ILE A 13 -1.78 0.78 5.24
C ILE A 13 -3.20 1.34 5.39
N MET A 14 -3.69 1.45 6.62
CA MET A 14 -5.02 2.00 6.88
C MET A 14 -5.14 3.47 6.45
N GLN A 15 -4.10 4.28 6.65
CA GLN A 15 -4.06 5.67 6.17
C GLN A 15 -4.03 5.77 4.65
N VAL A 16 -3.23 4.94 3.97
CA VAL A 16 -3.21 4.90 2.50
C VAL A 16 -4.58 4.49 1.94
N ALA A 17 -5.22 3.47 2.53
CA ALA A 17 -6.56 3.04 2.15
C ALA A 17 -7.62 4.12 2.40
N ALA A 18 -7.51 4.87 3.49
CA ALA A 18 -8.40 6.00 3.77
C ALA A 18 -8.20 7.15 2.77
N MET A 19 -6.97 7.42 2.32
CA MET A 19 -6.70 8.45 1.31
C MET A 19 -7.20 8.05 -0.09
N GLU A 20 -7.10 6.77 -0.44
CA GLU A 20 -7.67 6.23 -1.69
C GLU A 20 -9.19 6.43 -1.72
N LYS A 21 -9.87 6.18 -0.60
CA LYS A 21 -11.32 6.39 -0.48
C LYS A 21 -11.73 7.82 -0.86
N VAL A 22 -11.08 8.86 -0.33
CA VAL A 22 -11.47 10.26 -0.55
C VAL A 22 -11.10 10.80 -1.96
N HIS A 23 -10.83 9.93 -2.95
CA HIS A 23 -10.47 10.32 -4.32
C HIS A 23 -9.13 11.05 -4.44
N TRP A 24 -8.26 10.94 -3.44
CA TRP A 24 -6.90 11.46 -3.56
C TRP A 24 -6.06 10.46 -4.34
N SER A 25 -5.14 10.97 -5.18
CA SER A 25 -4.31 10.07 -5.97
C SER A 25 -3.47 9.18 -5.03
N LEU A 26 -3.46 7.88 -5.31
CA LEU A 26 -2.64 6.91 -4.57
C LEU A 26 -1.16 7.35 -4.53
N ALA A 27 -0.72 8.09 -5.56
CA ALA A 27 0.60 8.71 -5.60
C ALA A 27 0.85 9.70 -4.48
N ALA A 28 -0.12 10.57 -4.16
CA ALA A 28 -0.01 11.53 -3.08
C ALA A 28 0.05 10.83 -1.73
N ALA A 29 -0.78 9.80 -1.52
CA ALA A 29 -0.79 8.99 -0.30
C ALA A 29 0.55 8.27 -0.09
N LEU A 30 1.07 7.58 -1.12
CA LEU A 30 2.38 6.94 -1.09
C LEU A 30 3.50 7.93 -0.84
N MET A 31 3.43 9.12 -1.44
CA MET A 31 4.42 10.17 -1.23
C MET A 31 4.42 10.72 0.19
N LEU A 32 3.24 11.04 0.71
CA LEU A 32 3.09 11.51 2.09
C LEU A 32 3.61 10.47 3.07
N GLN A 33 3.37 9.18 2.79
CA GLN A 33 3.89 8.10 3.61
C GLN A 33 5.41 7.97 3.50
N LEU A 34 5.97 7.88 2.29
CA LEU A 34 7.42 7.72 2.08
C LEU A 34 8.23 8.92 2.57
N MET A 35 7.75 10.15 2.31
CA MET A 35 8.43 11.37 2.75
C MET A 35 8.19 11.65 4.23
N GLY A 36 6.94 11.54 4.69
CA GLY A 36 6.57 11.84 6.08
C GLY A 36 7.17 10.85 7.08
N VAL A 37 7.22 9.57 6.72
CA VAL A 37 7.75 8.51 7.59
C VAL A 37 9.23 8.26 7.33
N GLY A 38 9.60 8.15 6.06
CA GLY A 38 10.92 7.65 5.66
C GLY A 38 11.99 8.74 5.60
N VAL A 39 11.60 10.00 5.40
CA VAL A 39 12.54 11.11 5.20
C VAL A 39 12.45 12.11 6.34
N SER A 40 13.17 11.81 7.41
CA SER A 40 13.42 12.78 8.49
C SER A 40 14.59 13.70 8.14
N LEU A 41 14.62 14.90 8.73
CA LEU A 41 15.78 15.81 8.62
C LEU A 41 17.06 15.12 9.13
N ALA A 42 16.95 14.26 10.15
CA ALA A 42 18.06 13.48 10.67
C ALA A 42 18.63 12.51 9.63
N SER A 43 17.77 11.78 8.91
CA SER A 43 18.20 10.90 7.81
C SER A 43 18.86 11.68 6.67
N LEU A 44 18.34 12.86 6.31
CA LEU A 44 18.95 13.71 5.29
C LEU A 44 20.34 14.21 5.74
N VAL A 45 20.48 14.66 6.98
CA VAL A 45 21.78 15.11 7.53
C VAL A 45 22.78 13.95 7.59
N LEU A 46 22.35 12.75 7.99
CA LEU A 46 23.19 11.55 8.02
C LEU A 46 23.62 11.12 6.61
N LEU A 47 22.69 11.02 5.66
CA LEU A 47 22.98 10.70 4.26
C LEU A 47 23.88 11.76 3.63
N GLY A 48 23.65 13.03 3.92
CA GLY A 48 24.47 14.15 3.46
C GLY A 48 25.90 14.06 3.98
N LYS A 49 26.09 13.64 5.24
CA LYS A 49 27.42 13.39 5.81
C LYS A 49 28.11 12.17 5.20
N TRP A 50 27.39 11.09 4.92
CA TRP A 50 27.98 9.83 4.44
C TRP A 50 28.23 9.81 2.93
N LEU A 51 27.27 10.25 2.13
CA LEU A 51 27.31 10.18 0.67
C LEU A 51 27.78 11.51 0.04
N GLY A 52 27.78 12.59 0.81
CA GLY A 52 27.94 13.95 0.30
C GLY A 52 26.63 14.51 -0.26
N LEU A 53 26.50 15.83 -0.25
CA LEU A 53 25.25 16.54 -0.59
C LEU A 53 24.73 16.18 -1.99
N ARG A 54 25.61 16.09 -3.00
CA ARG A 54 25.20 15.77 -4.38
C ARG A 54 24.57 14.39 -4.50
N ARG A 55 25.17 13.38 -3.87
CA ARG A 55 24.65 11.99 -3.92
C ARG A 55 23.41 11.84 -3.07
N MET A 56 23.35 12.50 -1.91
CA MET A 56 22.15 12.57 -1.09
C MET A 56 20.97 13.14 -1.91
N LEU A 57 21.16 14.29 -2.58
CA LEU A 57 20.12 14.88 -3.42
C LEU A 57 19.71 13.95 -4.57
N ALA A 58 20.67 13.29 -5.23
CA ALA A 58 20.37 12.34 -6.29
C ALA A 58 19.53 11.14 -5.78
N VAL A 59 19.87 10.57 -4.62
CA VAL A 59 19.12 9.47 -4.01
C VAL A 59 17.73 9.94 -3.59
N SER A 60 17.62 11.07 -2.88
CA SER A 60 16.32 11.63 -2.47
C SER A 60 15.44 11.91 -3.68
N LEU A 61 15.99 12.53 -4.74
CA LEU A 61 15.26 12.77 -5.97
C LEU A 61 14.85 11.47 -6.65
N SER A 62 15.70 10.43 -6.66
CA SER A 62 15.35 9.13 -7.24
C SER A 62 14.19 8.47 -6.50
N VAL A 63 14.14 8.54 -5.16
CA VAL A 63 13.02 8.05 -4.36
C VAL A 63 11.75 8.83 -4.70
N VAL A 64 11.85 10.15 -4.84
CA VAL A 64 10.71 11.00 -5.26
C VAL A 64 10.20 10.58 -6.65
N VAL A 65 11.09 10.48 -7.64
CA VAL A 65 10.70 10.13 -9.01
C VAL A 65 10.09 8.73 -9.07
N VAL A 66 10.71 7.73 -8.42
CA VAL A 66 10.21 6.35 -8.43
C VAL A 66 8.84 6.26 -7.75
N SER A 67 8.64 6.93 -6.61
CA SER A 67 7.36 6.81 -5.91
C SER A 67 6.24 7.57 -6.62
N LEU A 68 6.55 8.69 -7.29
CA LEU A 68 5.58 9.35 -8.19
C LEU A 68 5.22 8.45 -9.38
N ALA A 69 6.21 7.79 -9.98
CA ALA A 69 5.99 6.88 -11.09
C ALA A 69 5.10 5.70 -10.68
N ILE A 70 5.39 5.07 -9.54
CA ILE A 70 4.56 3.99 -8.98
C ILE A 70 3.15 4.49 -8.70
N GLY A 71 3.03 5.65 -8.04
CA GLY A 71 1.75 6.24 -7.71
C GLY A 71 0.90 6.56 -8.93
N TYR A 72 1.50 7.16 -9.96
CA TYR A 72 0.81 7.49 -11.22
C TYR A 72 0.41 6.22 -11.98
N ALA A 73 1.31 5.24 -12.06
CA ALA A 73 1.00 3.94 -12.67
C ALA A 73 -0.14 3.23 -11.93
N SER A 74 -0.14 3.29 -10.59
CA SER A 74 -1.20 2.69 -9.77
C SER A 74 -2.52 3.41 -9.96
N ASN A 75 -2.52 4.75 -10.06
CA ASN A 75 -3.74 5.53 -10.31
C ASN A 75 -4.33 5.27 -11.70
N ALA A 76 -3.49 4.87 -12.67
CA ALA A 76 -3.95 4.46 -13.99
C ALA A 76 -4.42 2.99 -14.03
N ALA A 77 -3.85 2.12 -13.20
CA ALA A 77 -4.10 0.69 -13.20
C ALA A 77 -5.22 0.26 -12.24
N ILE A 78 -5.40 0.97 -11.12
CA ILE A 78 -6.36 0.65 -10.08
C ILE A 78 -7.61 1.53 -10.27
N PRO A 79 -8.81 0.92 -10.35
CA PRO A 79 -10.07 1.65 -10.40
C PRO A 79 -10.24 2.57 -9.20
N LEU A 80 -10.73 3.79 -9.41
CA LEU A 80 -11.22 4.58 -8.29
C LEU A 80 -12.50 3.91 -7.77
N ILE A 81 -12.54 3.65 -6.46
CA ILE A 81 -13.76 3.22 -5.78
C ILE A 81 -14.59 4.47 -5.53
N PRO A 82 -15.80 4.60 -6.09
CA PRO A 82 -16.68 5.71 -5.78
C PRO A 82 -17.05 5.64 -4.29
N THR A 83 -16.86 6.75 -3.61
CA THR A 83 -17.15 6.93 -2.20
C THR A 83 -18.07 8.12 -2.07
N ASP A 84 -18.88 8.13 -1.02
CA ASP A 84 -19.66 9.31 -0.69
C ASP A 84 -18.70 10.48 -0.45
N ASP A 85 -18.98 11.62 -1.11
CA ASP A 85 -18.19 12.86 -1.04
C ASP A 85 -18.05 13.42 0.41
N ASP A 86 -18.75 12.81 1.36
CA ASP A 86 -18.83 13.23 2.77
C ASP A 86 -17.68 12.70 3.66
N GLU A 87 -16.86 11.73 3.22
CA GLU A 87 -15.72 11.22 4.02
C GLU A 87 -14.45 12.12 3.97
N THR A 88 -14.58 13.43 4.11
CA THR A 88 -13.42 14.37 4.07
C THR A 88 -12.48 14.28 5.28
N HIS A 89 -12.88 13.57 6.34
CA HIS A 89 -12.17 13.52 7.62
C HIS A 89 -10.94 12.60 7.66
N ALA A 90 -10.66 11.83 6.61
CA ALA A 90 -9.52 10.90 6.59
C ALA A 90 -8.16 11.60 6.79
N ILE A 91 -8.06 12.85 6.33
CA ILE A 91 -6.82 13.65 6.33
C ILE A 91 -6.76 14.60 7.53
N ASP A 92 -7.82 14.76 8.31
CA ASP A 92 -7.84 15.68 9.47
C ASP A 92 -6.75 15.31 10.48
N ASN A 93 -6.46 14.02 10.65
CA ASN A 93 -5.36 13.57 11.49
C ASN A 93 -3.96 13.95 10.94
N LEU A 94 -3.83 14.14 9.64
CA LEU A 94 -2.58 14.52 8.96
C LEU A 94 -2.41 16.05 8.93
N SER A 95 -3.48 16.79 8.70
CA SER A 95 -3.49 18.25 8.61
C SER A 95 -3.53 18.93 9.99
N GLN A 96 -4.11 18.25 10.98
CA GLN A 96 -4.24 18.74 12.36
C GLN A 96 -3.65 17.74 13.37
N PRO A 97 -2.31 17.58 13.41
CA PRO A 97 -1.65 16.68 14.35
C PRO A 97 -1.95 16.99 15.83
N PHE A 98 -2.37 18.23 16.12
CA PHE A 98 -2.73 18.70 17.45
C PHE A 98 -4.24 18.91 17.63
N GLY A 99 -5.07 18.58 16.64
CA GLY A 99 -6.51 18.87 16.65
C GLY A 99 -6.86 20.28 16.15
N SER A 100 -8.15 20.62 16.21
CA SER A 100 -8.71 21.86 15.67
C SER A 100 -8.39 23.08 16.54
N TYR A 101 -7.13 23.48 16.57
CA TYR A 101 -6.72 24.75 17.17
C TYR A 101 -6.71 25.85 16.10
N ALA A 102 -7.49 26.90 16.34
CA ALA A 102 -7.48 28.12 15.51
C ALA A 102 -6.17 28.92 15.64
N SER A 103 -5.24 28.49 16.50
CA SER A 103 -3.95 29.12 16.76
C SER A 103 -2.85 28.08 16.95
N ILE A 104 -1.60 28.45 16.65
CA ILE A 104 -0.43 27.60 16.86
C ILE A 104 -0.34 27.26 18.35
N PRO A 105 -0.44 25.97 18.75
CA PRO A 105 -0.39 25.59 20.16
C PRO A 105 0.97 25.97 20.77
N SER A 106 0.96 26.31 22.06
CA SER A 106 2.22 26.65 22.74
C SER A 106 3.15 25.43 22.77
N PRO A 107 4.49 25.62 22.81
CA PRO A 107 5.44 24.52 22.88
C PRO A 107 5.17 23.55 24.05
N TRP A 108 4.60 24.06 25.14
CA TRP A 108 4.16 23.24 26.28
C TRP A 108 2.97 22.34 25.94
N GLN A 109 1.98 22.84 25.22
CA GLN A 109 0.84 22.03 24.76
C GLN A 109 1.28 20.96 23.76
N ILE A 110 2.23 21.27 22.88
CA ILE A 110 2.86 20.29 21.98
C ILE A 110 3.56 19.19 22.79
N TRP A 111 4.31 19.58 23.83
CA TRP A 111 5.01 18.65 24.71
C TRP A 111 4.05 17.75 25.50
N VAL A 112 2.99 18.31 26.08
CA VAL A 112 1.93 17.55 26.77
C VAL A 112 1.21 16.62 25.78
N ALA A 113 0.80 17.11 24.61
CA ALA A 113 0.13 16.27 23.61
C ALA A 113 1.01 15.09 23.15
N ALA A 114 2.31 15.32 22.94
CA ALA A 114 3.27 14.28 22.58
C ALA A 114 3.51 13.24 23.69
N THR A 115 3.27 13.59 24.95
CA THR A 115 3.54 12.73 26.12
C THR A 115 2.28 12.09 26.72
N THR A 116 1.09 12.64 26.46
CA THR A 116 -0.16 12.23 27.14
C THR A 116 -1.06 11.31 26.30
N TYR A 117 -0.95 11.34 24.97
CA TYR A 117 -1.93 10.69 24.08
C TYR A 117 -1.47 9.39 23.39
N THR A 118 -0.25 8.92 23.67
CA THR A 118 0.25 7.67 23.10
C THR A 118 0.96 6.85 24.18
N SER A 119 0.87 5.52 24.10
CA SER A 119 1.32 4.55 25.11
C SER A 119 2.60 4.97 25.84
N ASP A 120 2.73 4.68 27.14
CA ASP A 120 3.88 5.01 28.00
C ASP A 120 5.27 4.86 27.30
N ALA A 121 5.40 3.89 26.39
CA ALA A 121 6.57 3.69 25.54
C ALA A 121 7.04 4.94 24.74
N ASN A 122 6.13 5.80 24.26
CA ASN A 122 6.46 6.98 23.48
C ASN A 122 6.97 8.13 24.34
N GLY A 123 6.42 8.31 25.54
CA GLY A 123 6.92 9.29 26.52
C GLY A 123 8.37 8.98 26.91
N TRP A 124 8.67 7.70 27.19
CA TRP A 124 10.03 7.23 27.44
C TRP A 124 10.95 7.39 26.21
N SER A 125 10.45 7.17 24.99
CA SER A 125 11.23 7.38 23.77
C SER A 125 11.68 8.83 23.60
N LEU A 126 10.80 9.81 23.90
CA LEU A 126 11.12 11.23 23.83
C LEU A 126 12.14 11.61 24.88
N VAL A 127 11.97 11.13 26.13
CA VAL A 127 12.95 11.33 27.20
C VAL A 127 14.29 10.76 26.81
N LEU A 128 14.36 9.55 26.25
CA LEU A 128 15.60 8.93 25.78
C LEU A 128 16.26 9.73 24.66
N VAL A 129 15.50 10.21 23.68
CA VAL A 129 16.03 11.05 22.58
C VAL A 129 16.56 12.38 23.11
N LEU A 130 15.80 13.09 23.94
CA LEU A 130 16.23 14.35 24.54
C LEU A 130 17.45 14.16 25.46
N THR A 131 17.49 13.08 26.23
CA THR A 131 18.64 12.70 27.05
C THR A 131 19.85 12.42 26.16
N GLY A 132 19.68 11.68 25.07
CA GLY A 132 20.74 11.40 24.10
C GLY A 132 21.27 12.67 23.43
N ILE A 133 20.40 13.60 23.03
CA ILE A 133 20.78 14.92 22.50
C ILE A 133 21.53 15.72 23.58
N GLY A 134 21.03 15.76 24.82
CA GLY A 134 21.66 16.47 25.92
C GLY A 134 23.06 15.95 26.23
N ILE A 135 23.21 14.62 26.36
CA ILE A 135 24.50 13.96 26.56
C ILE A 135 25.43 14.24 25.37
N GLY A 136 24.94 14.06 24.14
CA GLY A 136 25.74 14.31 22.93
C GLY A 136 26.22 15.76 22.81
N THR A 137 25.36 16.72 23.18
CA THR A 137 25.70 18.15 23.17
C THR A 137 26.69 18.50 24.28
N LEU A 138 26.51 17.95 25.48
CA LEU A 138 27.42 18.13 26.61
C LEU A 138 28.81 17.56 26.32
N LEU A 139 28.88 16.35 25.75
CA LEU A 139 30.13 15.72 25.33
C LEU A 139 30.84 16.56 24.26
N ARG A 140 30.09 17.06 23.27
CA ARG A 140 30.62 17.94 22.23
C ARG A 140 31.12 19.28 22.79
N TRP A 141 30.39 19.87 23.74
CA TRP A 141 30.81 21.12 24.39
C TRP A 141 32.08 20.93 25.22
N ARG A 142 32.26 19.77 25.83
CA ARG A 142 33.51 19.40 26.54
C ARG A 142 34.67 19.05 25.61
N GLY A 143 34.51 19.21 24.29
CA GLY A 143 35.53 18.81 23.31
C GLY A 143 35.76 17.29 23.28
N ILE A 144 34.91 16.50 23.95
CA ILE A 144 34.95 15.04 23.90
C ILE A 144 34.23 14.66 22.63
N GLN A 145 34.99 14.64 21.54
CA GLN A 145 34.51 14.15 20.27
C GLN A 145 34.47 12.62 20.32
N VAL A 146 33.36 12.08 20.82
CA VAL A 146 33.09 10.62 20.78
C VAL A 146 33.03 10.09 19.32
N ILE A 147 32.94 10.99 18.34
CA ILE A 147 32.81 10.70 16.91
C ILE A 147 33.98 11.30 16.10
N GLU A 148 35.12 11.64 16.72
CA GLU A 148 36.36 11.90 15.95
C GLU A 148 36.98 10.55 15.61
N GLY A 149 36.81 10.10 14.37
CA GLY A 149 37.32 8.81 13.89
C GLY A 149 36.27 7.87 13.32
N VAL A 150 34.97 8.20 13.43
CA VAL A 150 33.94 7.50 12.66
C VAL A 150 33.90 8.09 11.24
N ARG A 151 35.00 7.92 10.50
CA ARG A 151 34.79 7.40 9.13
C ARG A 151 33.94 6.15 9.34
N PRO A 152 32.81 5.97 8.63
CA PRO A 152 31.98 4.81 8.88
C PRO A 152 32.91 3.59 8.86
N PRO A 153 33.01 2.81 9.94
CA PRO A 153 33.84 1.61 9.94
C PRO A 153 33.41 0.69 8.79
N VAL A 154 32.23 0.85 8.21
CA VAL A 154 31.82 0.18 6.98
C VAL A 154 32.70 0.53 5.77
N VAL A 155 33.18 1.76 5.61
CA VAL A 155 34.00 2.15 4.43
C VAL A 155 35.46 1.79 4.67
N ASP A 156 36.02 2.16 5.83
CA ASP A 156 37.41 1.83 6.16
C ASP A 156 37.59 0.34 6.54
N ALA A 157 36.57 -0.38 7.04
CA ALA A 157 36.62 -1.83 7.25
C ALA A 157 36.19 -2.63 6.03
N VAL A 158 35.51 -2.07 5.03
CA VAL A 158 35.48 -2.72 3.71
C VAL A 158 36.89 -2.68 3.11
N ASP A 159 37.61 -1.57 3.20
CA ASP A 159 38.99 -1.45 2.71
C ASP A 159 40.02 -2.22 3.59
N LYS A 160 39.83 -2.27 4.91
CA LYS A 160 40.70 -3.02 5.85
C LYS A 160 40.34 -4.51 6.01
N ALA A 161 39.07 -4.91 5.97
CA ALA A 161 38.69 -6.33 6.00
C ALA A 161 38.98 -7.01 4.66
N ALA A 162 38.99 -6.27 3.55
CA ALA A 162 39.53 -6.77 2.28
C ALA A 162 41.04 -7.05 2.33
N SER A 163 41.78 -6.50 3.31
CA SER A 163 43.24 -6.56 3.35
C SER A 163 43.85 -7.29 4.57
N GLN A 164 43.13 -7.60 5.66
CA GLN A 164 43.78 -8.07 6.91
C GLN A 164 43.16 -9.23 7.71
N VAL A 165 42.24 -10.05 7.20
CA VAL A 165 41.79 -11.25 7.95
C VAL A 165 42.03 -12.54 7.16
N PRO A 166 42.90 -13.47 7.65
CA PRO A 166 42.98 -14.82 7.11
C PRO A 166 41.63 -15.52 7.28
N GLY A 167 41.12 -16.08 6.17
CA GLY A 167 39.75 -16.55 5.98
C GLY A 167 39.12 -17.32 7.14
N SER A 168 38.18 -16.68 7.82
CA SER A 168 37.04 -17.38 8.43
C SER A 168 35.90 -17.40 7.42
N PHE A 169 35.37 -18.58 7.12
CA PHE A 169 34.24 -18.77 6.19
C PHE A 169 33.03 -17.90 6.55
N TRP A 170 32.85 -17.59 7.84
CA TRP A 170 31.73 -16.82 8.36
C TRP A 170 31.93 -15.30 8.36
N ASN A 171 33.15 -14.81 8.10
CA ASN A 171 33.49 -13.39 8.21
C ASN A 171 34.15 -12.87 6.92
N GLN A 172 33.56 -13.20 5.77
CA GLN A 172 33.95 -12.64 4.49
C GLN A 172 33.17 -11.35 4.23
N PRO A 173 33.83 -10.25 3.80
CA PRO A 173 33.13 -9.05 3.39
C PRO A 173 32.22 -9.39 2.21
N LEU A 174 30.89 -9.17 2.36
CA LEU A 174 29.96 -9.36 1.26
C LEU A 174 30.35 -8.42 0.12
N SER A 175 30.66 -9.00 -1.04
CA SER A 175 30.89 -8.19 -2.23
C SER A 175 29.66 -7.32 -2.52
N PRO A 176 29.83 -6.09 -3.02
CA PRO A 176 28.71 -5.24 -3.44
C PRO A 176 27.75 -5.94 -4.41
N ARG A 177 28.25 -6.93 -5.17
CA ARG A 177 27.45 -7.76 -6.08
C ARG A 177 26.48 -8.68 -5.32
N TRP A 178 26.90 -9.26 -4.19
CA TRP A 178 26.03 -10.08 -3.35
C TRP A 178 24.95 -9.23 -2.68
N LEU A 179 25.31 -8.04 -2.17
CA LEU A 179 24.34 -7.13 -1.57
C LEU A 179 23.28 -6.70 -2.60
N GLY A 180 23.71 -6.30 -3.79
CA GLY A 180 22.81 -5.98 -4.89
C GLY A 180 21.97 -7.18 -5.34
N GLY A 181 22.56 -8.38 -5.37
CA GLY A 181 21.88 -9.62 -5.69
C GLY A 181 20.77 -9.98 -4.69
N PHE A 182 21.05 -9.91 -3.39
CA PHE A 182 20.05 -10.15 -2.35
C PHE A 182 18.96 -9.07 -2.34
N ALA A 183 19.32 -7.80 -2.53
CA ALA A 183 18.35 -6.73 -2.65
C ALA A 183 17.43 -6.94 -3.87
N GLY A 184 17.98 -7.32 -5.02
CA GLY A 184 17.22 -7.65 -6.21
C GLY A 184 16.34 -8.88 -6.04
N ALA A 185 16.85 -9.94 -5.42
CA ALA A 185 16.08 -11.14 -5.11
C ALA A 185 14.93 -10.85 -4.14
N GLY A 186 15.17 -10.03 -3.10
CA GLY A 186 14.14 -9.57 -2.18
C GLY A 186 13.06 -8.75 -2.87
N LEU A 187 13.44 -7.86 -3.78
CA LEU A 187 12.50 -7.07 -4.58
C LEU A 187 11.67 -7.96 -5.51
N LEU A 188 12.29 -8.95 -6.15
CA LEU A 188 11.59 -9.92 -6.99
C LEU A 188 10.62 -10.78 -6.17
N ALA A 189 11.04 -11.27 -5.02
CA ALA A 189 10.17 -12.02 -4.11
C ALA A 189 8.98 -11.16 -3.63
N GLY A 190 9.23 -9.90 -3.28
CA GLY A 190 8.18 -8.94 -2.93
C GLY A 190 7.20 -8.71 -4.09
N LEU A 191 7.70 -8.57 -5.32
CA LEU A 191 6.85 -8.42 -6.51
C LEU A 191 5.97 -9.66 -6.73
N VAL A 192 6.53 -10.87 -6.59
CA VAL A 192 5.76 -12.12 -6.69
C VAL A 192 4.64 -12.16 -5.64
N VAL A 193 4.93 -11.76 -4.39
CA VAL A 193 3.93 -11.67 -3.32
C VAL A 193 2.83 -10.68 -3.69
N VAL A 194 3.19 -9.47 -4.15
CA VAL A 194 2.20 -8.45 -4.55
C VAL A 194 1.30 -8.94 -5.68
N ILE A 195 1.86 -9.63 -6.68
CA ILE A 195 1.07 -10.22 -7.78
C ILE A 195 0.08 -11.26 -7.24
N HIS A 196 0.48 -12.11 -6.28
CA HIS A 196 -0.40 -13.10 -5.68
C HIS A 196 -1.51 -12.49 -4.82
N VAL A 197 -1.22 -11.37 -4.16
CA VAL A 197 -2.21 -10.61 -3.39
C VAL A 197 -3.21 -9.91 -4.33
N TYR A 198 -2.74 -9.33 -5.43
CA TYR A 198 -3.60 -8.63 -6.39
C TYR A 198 -4.49 -9.60 -7.19
N TYR A 199 -4.00 -10.80 -7.49
CA TYR A 199 -4.75 -11.88 -8.12
C TYR A 199 -5.02 -13.02 -7.12
N PRO A 200 -5.98 -12.86 -6.19
CA PRO A 200 -6.28 -13.85 -5.16
C PRO A 200 -6.88 -15.13 -5.77
N PRO A 201 -6.95 -16.24 -5.02
CA PRO A 201 -7.58 -17.49 -5.47
C PRO A 201 -9.00 -17.26 -6.00
N VAL A 202 -9.42 -18.13 -6.92
CA VAL A 202 -10.73 -18.05 -7.59
C VAL A 202 -11.87 -18.05 -6.56
N GLU A 203 -11.72 -18.81 -5.49
CA GLU A 203 -12.67 -18.89 -4.38
C GLU A 203 -12.89 -17.54 -3.71
N ASP A 204 -11.81 -16.81 -3.46
CA ASP A 204 -11.81 -15.50 -2.81
C ASP A 204 -12.43 -14.44 -3.75
N ILE A 205 -12.10 -14.49 -5.05
CA ILE A 205 -12.71 -13.61 -6.06
C ILE A 205 -14.24 -13.79 -6.08
N PHE A 206 -14.73 -15.04 -6.06
CA PHE A 206 -16.17 -15.29 -6.00
C PHE A 206 -16.80 -14.94 -4.64
N GLY A 207 -16.00 -14.96 -3.56
CA GLY A 207 -16.38 -14.42 -2.26
C GLY A 207 -16.67 -12.92 -2.35
N ASP A 208 -15.74 -12.15 -2.89
CA ASP A 208 -15.88 -10.70 -3.09
C ASP A 208 -17.05 -10.35 -4.02
N ILE A 209 -17.17 -11.07 -5.14
CA ILE A 209 -18.29 -10.95 -6.08
C ILE A 209 -19.63 -11.18 -5.38
N SER A 210 -19.70 -12.12 -4.43
CA SER A 210 -20.95 -12.38 -3.70
C SER A 210 -21.39 -11.19 -2.84
N GLY A 211 -20.44 -10.46 -2.28
CA GLY A 211 -20.66 -9.19 -1.57
C GLY A 211 -21.14 -8.09 -2.52
N LEU A 212 -20.38 -7.83 -3.59
CA LEU A 212 -20.73 -6.83 -4.61
C LEU A 212 -22.12 -7.07 -5.22
N ARG A 213 -22.46 -8.33 -5.47
CA ARG A 213 -23.77 -8.75 -5.96
C ARG A 213 -24.89 -8.41 -4.98
N ALA A 214 -24.69 -8.64 -3.68
CA ALA A 214 -25.68 -8.31 -2.67
C ALA A 214 -25.89 -6.79 -2.55
N GLU A 215 -24.81 -6.02 -2.59
CA GLU A 215 -24.84 -4.55 -2.58
C GLU A 215 -25.53 -3.99 -3.83
N ALA A 216 -25.17 -4.48 -5.03
CA ALA A 216 -25.80 -4.07 -6.28
C ALA A 216 -27.31 -4.35 -6.28
N LEU A 217 -27.73 -5.53 -5.82
CA LEU A 217 -29.16 -5.88 -5.74
C LEU A 217 -29.89 -5.02 -4.71
N SER A 218 -29.26 -4.74 -3.57
CA SER A 218 -29.82 -3.85 -2.56
C SER A 218 -30.02 -2.45 -3.13
N ALA A 219 -29.02 -1.91 -3.82
CA ALA A 219 -29.08 -0.59 -4.46
C ALA A 219 -30.18 -0.52 -5.55
N ILE A 220 -30.29 -1.54 -6.41
CA ILE A 220 -31.36 -1.64 -7.41
C ILE A 220 -32.74 -1.65 -6.74
N ASN A 221 -32.91 -2.43 -5.66
CA ASN A 221 -34.19 -2.51 -4.95
C ASN A 221 -34.55 -1.21 -4.21
N GLN A 222 -33.55 -0.43 -3.78
CA GLN A 222 -33.74 0.87 -3.14
C GLN A 222 -33.88 2.02 -4.14
N GLY A 223 -33.74 1.76 -5.45
CA GLY A 223 -33.76 2.79 -6.49
C GLY A 223 -32.48 3.64 -6.55
N GLN A 224 -31.42 3.23 -5.86
CA GLN A 224 -30.11 3.91 -5.88
C GLN A 224 -29.30 3.46 -7.09
N LEU A 225 -29.70 3.95 -8.25
CA LEU A 225 -29.21 3.52 -9.57
C LEU A 225 -27.71 3.81 -9.77
N ASP A 226 -27.21 4.96 -9.31
CA ASP A 226 -25.78 5.32 -9.44
C ASP A 226 -24.86 4.39 -8.62
N VAL A 227 -25.31 4.05 -7.40
CA VAL A 227 -24.63 3.08 -6.54
C VAL A 227 -24.65 1.70 -7.19
N ALA A 228 -25.80 1.28 -7.75
CA ALA A 228 -25.91 0.00 -8.44
C ALA A 228 -24.94 -0.09 -9.64
N ALA A 229 -24.87 0.93 -10.49
CA ALA A 229 -23.96 0.98 -11.63
C ALA A 229 -22.50 0.82 -11.19
N THR A 230 -22.09 1.57 -10.16
CA THR A 230 -20.76 1.47 -9.55
C THR A 230 -20.43 0.05 -9.08
N ARG A 231 -21.38 -0.63 -8.40
CA ARG A 231 -21.16 -1.99 -7.88
C ARG A 231 -21.12 -3.03 -8.99
N LEU A 232 -21.89 -2.84 -10.06
CA LEU A 232 -21.85 -3.71 -11.25
C LEU A 232 -20.52 -3.58 -12.01
N ASP A 233 -20.00 -2.36 -12.16
CA ASP A 233 -18.68 -2.13 -12.74
C ASP A 233 -17.58 -2.76 -11.87
N ALA A 234 -17.62 -2.56 -10.55
CA ALA A 234 -16.69 -3.22 -9.63
C ALA A 234 -16.75 -4.77 -9.74
N TRP A 235 -17.94 -5.33 -9.98
CA TRP A 235 -18.11 -6.76 -10.24
C TRP A 235 -17.45 -7.19 -11.56
N ASP A 236 -17.66 -6.48 -12.68
CA ASP A 236 -17.00 -6.80 -13.96
C ASP A 236 -15.46 -6.83 -13.81
N ARG A 237 -14.91 -5.86 -13.08
CA ARG A 237 -13.46 -5.80 -12.79
C ARG A 237 -12.94 -6.97 -11.96
N GLN A 238 -13.76 -7.54 -11.07
CA GLN A 238 -13.38 -8.77 -10.35
C GLN A 238 -13.41 -10.00 -11.28
N LEU A 239 -14.33 -10.04 -12.25
CA LEU A 239 -14.37 -11.12 -13.25
C LEU A 239 -13.12 -11.12 -14.15
N ASP A 240 -12.57 -9.94 -14.46
CA ASP A 240 -11.33 -9.82 -15.23
C ASP A 240 -10.11 -10.44 -14.52
N LYS A 241 -10.15 -10.58 -13.19
CA LYS A 241 -9.07 -11.21 -12.42
C LYS A 241 -9.10 -12.74 -12.43
N LEU A 242 -10.22 -13.37 -12.82
CA LEU A 242 -10.39 -14.82 -12.76
C LEU A 242 -9.38 -15.59 -13.61
N GLU A 243 -9.19 -15.18 -14.86
CA GLU A 243 -8.28 -15.85 -15.79
C GLU A 243 -6.80 -15.67 -15.39
N PRO A 244 -6.29 -14.44 -15.16
CA PRO A 244 -4.92 -14.25 -14.70
C PRO A 244 -4.65 -14.97 -13.37
N SER A 245 -5.60 -14.96 -12.43
CA SER A 245 -5.48 -15.66 -11.15
C SER A 245 -5.30 -17.17 -11.32
N THR A 246 -6.04 -17.78 -12.24
CA THR A 246 -5.95 -19.21 -12.54
C THR A 246 -4.59 -19.55 -13.16
N ILE A 247 -4.15 -18.74 -14.14
CA ILE A 247 -2.87 -18.94 -14.85
C ILE A 247 -1.68 -18.77 -13.90
N LEU A 248 -1.69 -17.76 -13.02
CA LEU A 248 -0.62 -17.50 -12.05
C LEU A 248 -0.37 -18.67 -11.10
N ARG A 249 -1.41 -19.49 -10.85
CA ARG A 249 -1.32 -20.70 -10.02
C ARG A 249 -0.95 -21.96 -10.82
N GLY A 250 -0.47 -21.79 -12.05
CA GLY A 250 -0.04 -22.87 -12.93
C GLY A 250 -1.19 -23.68 -13.53
N ARG A 251 -2.42 -23.14 -13.53
CA ARG A 251 -3.61 -23.84 -14.03
C ARG A 251 -4.03 -23.31 -15.40
N SER A 252 -4.62 -24.16 -16.22
CA SER A 252 -5.17 -23.77 -17.52
C SER A 252 -6.66 -23.42 -17.40
N VAL A 253 -7.07 -22.30 -17.98
CA VAL A 253 -8.50 -21.93 -18.03
C VAL A 253 -9.18 -22.68 -19.18
N PRO A 254 -10.22 -23.49 -18.93
CA PRO A 254 -10.92 -24.19 -20.01
C PRO A 254 -11.71 -23.22 -20.89
N PRO A 255 -11.87 -23.48 -22.20
CA PRO A 255 -12.62 -22.61 -23.11
C PRO A 255 -14.04 -22.29 -22.63
N HIS A 256 -14.72 -23.26 -22.03
CA HIS A 256 -16.06 -23.08 -21.48
C HIS A 256 -16.10 -22.04 -20.34
N ALA A 257 -15.09 -22.00 -19.47
CA ALA A 257 -15.03 -21.01 -18.39
C ALA A 257 -14.87 -19.59 -18.95
N ARG A 258 -14.03 -19.40 -19.97
CA ARG A 258 -13.87 -18.11 -20.67
C ARG A 258 -15.19 -17.64 -21.28
N GLU A 259 -15.91 -18.54 -21.94
CA GLU A 259 -17.19 -18.23 -22.56
C GLU A 259 -18.25 -17.82 -21.52
N THR A 260 -18.36 -18.55 -20.40
CA THR A 260 -19.30 -18.18 -19.33
C THR A 260 -18.96 -16.84 -18.68
N ARG A 261 -17.67 -16.51 -18.52
CA ARG A 261 -17.21 -15.20 -18.04
C ARG A 261 -17.60 -14.10 -19.01
N GLU A 262 -17.35 -14.29 -20.30
CA GLU A 262 -17.65 -13.30 -21.34
C GLU A 262 -19.16 -13.03 -21.43
N ARG A 263 -20.00 -14.08 -21.41
CA ARG A 263 -21.46 -13.92 -21.36
C ARG A 263 -21.91 -13.14 -20.13
N LEU A 264 -21.32 -13.41 -18.97
CA LEU A 264 -21.63 -12.69 -17.73
C LEU A 264 -21.19 -11.22 -17.82
N SER A 265 -20.00 -10.93 -18.33
CA SER A 265 -19.47 -9.57 -18.51
C SER A 265 -20.33 -8.75 -19.48
N VAL A 266 -20.72 -9.33 -20.62
CA VAL A 266 -21.65 -8.69 -21.57
C VAL A 266 -22.97 -8.37 -20.88
N ARG A 267 -23.53 -9.31 -20.12
CA ARG A 267 -24.80 -9.10 -19.41
C ARG A 267 -24.70 -8.04 -18.32
N LEU A 268 -23.58 -7.97 -17.59
CA LEU A 268 -23.32 -6.92 -16.60
C LEU A 268 -23.36 -5.54 -17.25
N ARG A 269 -22.65 -5.37 -18.37
CA ARG A 269 -22.61 -4.10 -19.13
C ARG A 269 -23.97 -3.73 -19.72
N GLU A 270 -24.78 -4.70 -20.14
CA GLU A 270 -26.17 -4.44 -20.57
C GLU A 270 -27.04 -3.92 -19.43
N VAL A 271 -26.91 -4.50 -18.23
CA VAL A 271 -27.66 -4.06 -17.04
C VAL A 271 -27.18 -2.67 -16.62
N GLU A 272 -25.87 -2.42 -16.61
CA GLU A 272 -25.29 -1.11 -16.33
C GLU A 272 -25.79 -0.05 -17.33
N ALA A 273 -25.78 -0.35 -18.63
CA ALA A 273 -26.30 0.57 -19.66
C ALA A 273 -27.81 0.84 -19.50
N ALA A 274 -28.57 -0.15 -19.01
CA ALA A 274 -30.00 -0.01 -18.75
C ALA A 274 -30.32 0.92 -17.57
N ILE A 275 -29.43 1.03 -16.57
CA ILE A 275 -29.62 1.84 -15.36
C ILE A 275 -29.84 3.33 -15.69
N GLY A 276 -29.24 3.85 -16.77
CA GLY A 276 -29.43 5.24 -17.21
C GLY A 276 -30.62 5.49 -18.15
N GLN A 277 -31.27 4.44 -18.66
CA GLN A 277 -32.24 4.54 -19.76
C GLN A 277 -33.63 3.97 -19.45
N LYS A 278 -33.72 3.02 -18.51
CA LYS A 278 -34.93 2.22 -18.29
C LYS A 278 -35.54 2.43 -16.91
N SER A 279 -36.79 2.00 -16.77
CA SER A 279 -37.47 2.01 -15.47
C SER A 279 -36.80 1.03 -14.48
N PRO A 280 -36.84 1.30 -13.17
CA PRO A 280 -36.25 0.42 -12.16
C PRO A 280 -36.79 -1.02 -12.20
N GLU A 281 -38.06 -1.21 -12.60
CA GLU A 281 -38.66 -2.53 -12.72
C GLU A 281 -38.07 -3.36 -13.86
N GLU A 282 -37.77 -2.72 -15.00
CA GLU A 282 -37.10 -3.39 -16.13
C GLU A 282 -35.67 -3.78 -15.77
N VAL A 283 -34.92 -2.87 -15.11
CA VAL A 283 -33.56 -3.15 -14.64
C VAL A 283 -33.56 -4.36 -13.69
N LYS A 284 -34.53 -4.43 -12.77
CA LYS A 284 -34.70 -5.55 -11.85
C LYS A 284 -35.00 -6.86 -12.59
N GLY A 285 -35.76 -6.81 -13.68
CA GLY A 285 -36.00 -7.94 -14.58
C GLY A 285 -34.70 -8.45 -15.19
N LEU A 286 -33.89 -7.56 -15.77
CA LEU A 286 -32.62 -7.90 -16.40
C LEU A 286 -31.59 -8.43 -15.38
N ALA A 287 -31.60 -7.88 -14.17
CA ALA A 287 -30.70 -8.30 -13.09
C ALA A 287 -30.94 -9.74 -12.61
N LYS A 288 -32.15 -10.30 -12.79
CA LYS A 288 -32.43 -11.71 -12.39
C LYS A 288 -31.57 -12.70 -13.17
N ASP A 289 -31.30 -12.44 -14.45
CA ASP A 289 -30.52 -13.35 -15.29
C ASP A 289 -29.06 -13.42 -14.85
N LEU A 290 -28.51 -12.32 -14.32
CA LEU A 290 -27.12 -12.23 -13.83
C LEU A 290 -26.82 -13.31 -12.77
N PHE A 291 -27.80 -13.66 -11.93
CA PHE A 291 -27.59 -14.64 -10.86
C PHE A 291 -27.36 -16.04 -11.40
N SER A 292 -28.11 -16.41 -12.44
CA SER A 292 -27.95 -17.71 -13.09
C SER A 292 -26.59 -17.80 -13.78
N LEU A 293 -26.23 -16.77 -14.56
CA LEU A 293 -24.95 -16.68 -15.27
C LEU A 293 -23.75 -16.66 -14.31
N ASN A 294 -23.87 -15.99 -13.16
CA ASN A 294 -22.84 -16.01 -12.14
C ASN A 294 -22.67 -17.40 -11.51
N GLY A 295 -23.78 -18.13 -11.30
CA GLY A 295 -23.74 -19.51 -10.84
C GLY A 295 -23.03 -20.43 -11.84
N ASP A 296 -23.30 -20.25 -13.13
CA ASP A 296 -22.66 -21.01 -14.21
C ASP A 296 -21.17 -20.72 -14.31
N CYS A 297 -20.79 -19.43 -14.32
CA CYS A 297 -19.40 -18.98 -14.33
C CYS A 297 -18.63 -19.53 -13.11
N ARG A 298 -19.21 -19.41 -11.90
CA ARG A 298 -18.61 -19.95 -10.67
C ARG A 298 -18.36 -21.45 -10.76
N ARG A 299 -19.33 -22.22 -11.27
CA ARG A 299 -19.17 -23.67 -11.44
C ARG A 299 -18.06 -23.99 -12.43
N ALA A 300 -18.03 -23.32 -13.59
CA ALA A 300 -17.03 -23.58 -14.62
C ALA A 300 -15.59 -23.35 -14.11
N PHE A 301 -15.35 -22.29 -13.33
CA PHE A 301 -14.04 -22.02 -12.74
C PHE A 301 -13.71 -22.94 -11.56
N LEU A 302 -14.65 -23.19 -10.63
CA LEU A 302 -14.37 -24.06 -9.47
C LEU A 302 -14.23 -25.55 -9.84
N GLU A 303 -14.97 -26.03 -10.85
CA GLU A 303 -14.81 -27.40 -11.35
C GLU A 303 -13.45 -27.60 -12.03
N SER A 304 -12.98 -26.60 -12.79
CA SER A 304 -11.62 -26.62 -13.31
C SER A 304 -10.56 -26.67 -12.22
N ASP A 305 -10.83 -26.05 -11.07
CA ASP A 305 -9.92 -26.05 -9.92
C ASP A 305 -9.79 -27.42 -9.25
N LYS A 306 -10.93 -28.11 -9.12
CA LYS A 306 -11.00 -29.47 -8.55
C LYS A 306 -10.34 -30.51 -9.44
N LEU A 307 -10.52 -30.39 -10.76
CA LEU A 307 -9.91 -31.29 -11.73
C LEU A 307 -8.38 -31.13 -11.77
N ALA A 308 -7.87 -29.91 -11.62
CA ALA A 308 -6.43 -29.63 -11.59
C ALA A 308 -5.74 -30.00 -10.27
N SER A 309 -6.50 -30.20 -9.18
CA SER A 309 -5.97 -30.58 -7.85
C SER A 309 -6.05 -32.08 -7.56
N SER A 310 -6.63 -32.88 -8.47
CA SER A 310 -6.60 -34.34 -8.37
C SER A 310 -5.28 -34.86 -8.97
N PRO A 311 -4.44 -35.55 -8.19
CA PRO A 311 -3.12 -36.03 -8.61
C PRO A 311 -3.18 -37.13 -9.68
#